data_AF-A0A0K8WD20-F1
#
_entry.id   AF-A0A0K8WD20-F1
#
_cell.length_a   1.000
_cell.length_b   1.000
_cell.length_c   1.000
_cell.angle_alpha   90.00
_cell.angle_beta   90.00
_cell.angle_gamma   90.00
#
_symmetry.space_group_name_H-M   'P 1'
#
loop_
_entity.id
_entity.type
_entity.pdbx_description
1 polymer ?
#
loop_
_entity_poly.entity_id
_entity_poly.type
_entity_poly.pdbx_seq_one_letter_code
_entity_poly.pdbx_strand_id
1 'polypeptide(L)'
;MKNLLFCMIIITNWKYFLQAIVDSPGACHYASVWQRSSVRKAMISKEIKICSNYHLLGDGGYPLELFLMVPYQDNGFLTPMQSKYNAILSSTRVVEEQAFGV
;
A
#
# COMPACT_ATOMS: atom_id res chain seq x y z
N MET A 1 18.74 10.88 18.62
CA MET A 1 17.81 10.81 17.47
C MET A 1 17.71 9.35 17.05
N LYS A 2 16.54 8.72 17.18
CA LYS A 2 16.35 7.33 16.76
C LYS A 2 16.37 7.30 15.24
N ASN A 3 17.30 6.57 14.65
CA ASN A 3 17.33 6.29 13.21
C ASN A 3 16.14 5.38 12.88
N LEU A 4 14.94 5.95 12.78
CA LEU A 4 13.77 5.25 12.29
C LEU A 4 14.04 4.91 10.82
N LEU A 5 13.89 3.65 10.47
CA LEU A 5 13.89 3.19 9.09
C LEU A 5 12.43 2.98 8.67
N PHE A 6 12.11 3.37 7.44
CA PHE A 6 10.81 3.10 6.86
C PHE A 6 10.79 1.66 6.35
N CYS A 7 9.81 0.87 6.80
CA CYS A 7 9.59 -0.50 6.34
C CYS A 7 8.28 -0.60 5.57
N MET A 8 8.34 -1.03 4.31
CA MET A 8 7.16 -1.40 3.53
C MET A 8 6.98 -2.92 3.58
N ILE A 9 5.78 -3.37 3.92
CA ILE A 9 5.47 -4.78 4.03
C ILE A 9 4.31 -5.11 3.09
N ILE A 10 4.49 -6.17 2.29
CA ILE A 10 3.43 -6.70 1.44
C ILE A 10 2.87 -7.95 2.12
N ILE A 11 1.56 -7.92 2.37
CA ILE A 11 0.84 -9.01 3.02
C ILE A 11 -0.33 -9.47 2.15
N THR A 12 -0.63 -10.76 2.22
CA THR A 12 -1.82 -11.34 1.58
C THR A 12 -3.05 -11.21 2.48
N ASN A 13 -4.24 -11.38 1.88
CA ASN A 13 -5.50 -11.49 2.61
C ASN A 13 -5.57 -12.70 3.58
N TRP A 14 -4.61 -13.62 3.50
CA TRP A 14 -4.45 -14.77 4.41
C TRP A 14 -3.42 -14.51 5.52
N LYS A 15 -2.98 -13.26 5.71
CA LYS A 15 -1.97 -12.84 6.69
C LYS A 15 -0.56 -13.40 6.46
N TYR A 16 -0.27 -13.95 5.27
CA TYR A 16 1.10 -14.30 4.91
C TYR A 16 1.89 -13.06 4.49
N PHE A 17 3.02 -12.84 5.16
CA PHE A 17 4.00 -11.81 4.83
C PHE A 17 4.81 -12.26 3.61
N LEU A 18 4.69 -11.55 2.50
CA LEU A 18 5.41 -11.86 1.26
C LEU A 18 6.77 -11.19 1.21
N GLN A 19 6.85 -9.93 1.67
CA GLN A 19 8.09 -9.16 1.59
C GLN A 19 8.11 -8.06 2.65
N ALA A 20 9.30 -7.81 3.22
CA ALA A 20 9.61 -6.64 4.03
C ALA A 20 10.78 -5.89 3.38
N ILE A 21 10.58 -4.60 3.12
CA ILE A 21 11.50 -3.75 2.36
C ILE A 21 11.90 -2.59 3.27
N VAL A 22 13.20 -2.34 3.44
CA VAL A 22 13.74 -1.34 4.38
C VAL A 22 14.75 -0.47 3.64
N ASP A 23 14.23 0.46 2.86
CA ASP A 23 15.02 1.13 1.82
C ASP A 23 15.12 2.65 2.04
N SER A 24 14.61 3.16 3.16
CA SER A 24 14.46 4.60 3.35
C SER A 24 14.56 5.04 4.81
N PRO A 25 15.08 6.26 5.07
CA PRO A 25 14.96 6.92 6.36
C PRO A 25 13.48 7.09 6.74
N GLY A 26 13.18 7.07 8.04
CA GLY A 26 11.82 7.08 8.58
C GLY A 26 11.03 8.37 8.36
N ALA A 27 11.66 9.43 7.85
CA ALA A 27 11.04 10.70 7.50
C ALA A 27 10.85 10.85 5.98
N CYS A 28 10.48 9.78 5.27
CA CYS A 28 10.20 9.79 3.85
C CYS A 28 8.69 9.68 3.58
N HIS A 29 8.21 10.37 2.55
CA HIS A 29 6.84 10.19 2.07
C HIS A 29 6.64 8.79 1.49
N TYR A 30 5.51 8.14 1.80
CA TYR A 30 5.13 6.83 1.27
C TYR A 30 5.30 6.72 -0.24
N ALA A 31 4.80 7.70 -1.00
CA ALA A 31 4.96 7.78 -2.45
C ALA A 31 6.44 7.78 -2.90
N SER A 32 7.31 8.52 -2.22
CA SER A 32 8.74 8.59 -2.56
C SER A 32 9.49 7.30 -2.25
N VAL A 33 9.09 6.57 -1.19
CA VAL A 33 9.62 5.24 -0.92
C VAL A 33 9.16 4.26 -1.99
N TRP A 34 7.86 4.25 -2.29
CA TRP A 34 7.27 3.40 -3.31
C TRP A 34 7.92 3.57 -4.68
N GLN A 35 8.08 4.82 -5.14
CA GLN A 35 8.69 5.14 -6.43
C GLN A 35 10.12 4.59 -6.58
N ARG A 36 10.89 4.57 -5.48
CA ARG A 36 12.27 4.08 -5.47
C ARG A 36 12.40 2.58 -5.23
N SER A 37 11.35 1.96 -4.68
CA SER A 37 11.35 0.55 -4.28
C SER A 37 11.67 -0.40 -5.44
N SER A 38 12.44 -1.44 -5.14
CA SER A 38 12.76 -2.51 -6.09
C SER A 38 11.51 -3.26 -6.54
N VAL A 39 10.53 -3.44 -5.64
CA VAL A 39 9.29 -4.15 -5.96
C VAL A 39 8.47 -3.41 -7.02
N ARG A 40 8.34 -2.07 -6.92
CA ARG A 40 7.64 -1.28 -7.95
C ARG A 40 8.36 -1.39 -9.29
N LYS A 41 9.70 -1.31 -9.29
CA LYS A 41 10.51 -1.45 -10.50
C LYS A 41 10.29 -2.81 -11.17
N ALA A 42 10.30 -3.89 -10.39
CA ALA A 42 10.07 -5.25 -10.86
C ALA A 42 8.63 -5.47 -11.38
N MET A 43 7.63 -4.81 -10.77
CA MET A 43 6.25 -4.83 -11.27
C MET A 43 6.13 -4.11 -12.62
N ILE A 44 6.79 -2.95 -12.77
CA ILE A 44 6.78 -2.17 -14.02
C ILE A 44 7.53 -2.89 -15.14
N SER A 45 8.69 -3.51 -14.84
CA SER A 45 9.46 -4.31 -15.80
C SER A 45 8.80 -5.68 -16.10
N LYS A 46 7.71 -6.01 -15.41
CA LYS A 46 6.97 -7.28 -15.52
C LYS A 46 7.77 -8.52 -15.09
N GLU A 47 8.84 -8.32 -14.32
CA GLU A 47 9.59 -9.40 -13.65
C GLU A 47 8.75 -10.03 -12.54
N ILE A 48 8.02 -9.21 -11.78
CA ILE A 48 6.98 -9.64 -10.85
C ILE A 48 5.64 -9.27 -11.46
N LYS A 49 4.68 -10.19 -11.42
CA LYS A 49 3.31 -9.94 -11.82
C LYS A 49 2.39 -10.25 -10.66
N ILE A 50 1.48 -9.32 -10.38
CA ILE A 50 0.32 -9.64 -9.56
C ILE A 50 -0.59 -10.55 -10.39
N CYS A 51 -1.14 -11.59 -9.76
CA CYS A 51 -2.11 -12.47 -10.40
C CYS A 51 -3.25 -11.64 -11.00
N SER A 52 -3.74 -12.05 -12.17
CA SER A 52 -4.90 -11.42 -12.79
C SER A 52 -6.05 -11.33 -11.78
N ASN A 53 -6.70 -10.17 -11.71
CA ASN A 53 -7.78 -9.81 -10.78
C ASN A 53 -7.36 -9.48 -9.33
N TYR A 54 -6.06 -9.38 -9.04
CA TYR A 54 -5.57 -8.90 -7.76
C TYR A 54 -4.87 -7.54 -7.91
N HIS A 55 -4.94 -6.73 -6.86
CA HIS A 55 -4.25 -5.45 -6.75
C HIS A 55 -3.65 -5.35 -5.34
N LEU A 56 -2.56 -4.61 -5.20
CA LEU A 56 -2.11 -4.15 -3.90
C LEU A 56 -3.07 -3.07 -3.40
N LEU A 57 -3.27 -3.02 -2.08
CA LEU A 57 -4.00 -1.95 -1.42
C LEU A 57 -2.97 -1.08 -0.69
N GLY A 58 -2.96 0.21 -0.99
CA GLY A 58 -2.09 1.19 -0.35
C GLY A 58 -2.89 2.15 0.54
N ASP A 59 -2.17 2.79 1.47
CA ASP A 59 -2.62 4.00 2.15
C ASP A 59 -2.75 5.17 1.14
N GLY A 60 -3.54 6.20 1.46
CA GLY A 60 -3.68 7.43 0.68
C GLY A 60 -2.37 8.20 0.46
N GLY A 61 -1.29 7.89 1.18
CA GLY A 61 0.05 8.39 0.91
C GLY A 61 0.74 7.77 -0.32
N TYR A 62 0.22 6.68 -0.88
CA TYR A 62 0.75 6.02 -2.09
C TYR A 62 0.11 6.59 -3.36
N PRO A 63 0.80 6.54 -4.52
CA PRO A 63 0.20 6.89 -5.80
C PRO A 63 -0.72 5.76 -6.30
N LEU A 64 -1.80 6.13 -7.00
CA LEU A 64 -2.63 5.19 -7.75
C LEU A 64 -1.82 4.64 -8.94
N GLU A 65 -1.78 3.32 -9.09
CA GLU A 65 -1.11 2.62 -10.20
C GLU A 65 -1.98 1.47 -10.70
N LEU A 66 -1.64 0.89 -11.86
CA LEU A 66 -2.37 -0.26 -12.44
C LEU A 66 -2.46 -1.48 -11.52
N PHE A 67 -1.54 -1.60 -10.56
CA PHE A 67 -1.43 -2.72 -9.64
C PHE A 67 -1.51 -2.28 -8.16
N LEU A 68 -1.79 -1.00 -7.90
CA LEU A 68 -1.89 -0.43 -6.55
C LEU A 68 -3.11 0.48 -6.45
N MET A 69 -4.11 0.04 -5.71
CA MET A 69 -5.32 0.80 -5.39
C MET A 69 -5.12 1.59 -4.09
N VAL A 70 -5.56 2.83 -4.08
CA VAL A 70 -5.47 3.74 -2.92
C VAL A 70 -6.85 4.35 -2.64
N PRO A 71 -7.15 4.78 -1.39
CA PRO A 71 -8.39 5.48 -1.09
C PRO A 71 -8.44 6.83 -1.82
N TYR A 72 -9.65 7.32 -2.12
CA TYR A 72 -9.84 8.72 -2.48
C TYR A 72 -9.42 9.61 -1.32
N GLN A 73 -8.67 10.67 -1.61
CA GLN A 73 -8.31 11.66 -0.60
C GLN A 73 -9.56 12.39 -0.12
N ASP A 74 -9.82 12.34 1.19
CA ASP A 74 -10.95 13.03 1.79
C ASP A 74 -10.59 14.50 2.02
N ASN A 75 -11.17 15.37 1.19
CA ASN A 75 -11.08 16.83 1.32
C ASN A 75 -12.39 17.45 1.84
N GLY A 76 -13.29 16.64 2.41
CA GLY A 76 -14.62 17.04 2.86
C GLY A 76 -15.71 16.98 1.79
N PHE A 77 -15.37 16.61 0.55
CA PHE A 77 -16.30 16.62 -0.59
C PHE A 77 -16.39 15.26 -1.31
N LEU A 78 -16.17 14.15 -0.60
CA LEU A 78 -16.31 12.82 -1.19
C LEU A 78 -17.77 12.57 -1.61
N THR A 79 -17.95 12.14 -2.86
CA THR A 79 -19.23 11.63 -3.33
C THR A 79 -19.62 10.37 -2.55
N PRO A 80 -20.92 10.03 -2.45
CA PRO A 80 -21.35 8.79 -1.79
C PRO A 80 -20.67 7.53 -2.33
N MET A 81 -20.36 7.50 -3.64
CA MET A 81 -19.66 6.38 -4.26
C MET A 81 -18.19 6.30 -3.84
N GLN A 82 -17.49 7.43 -3.73
CA GLN A 82 -16.12 7.49 -3.23
C GLN A 82 -16.04 7.13 -1.75
N SER A 83 -16.98 7.62 -0.93
CA SER A 83 -17.05 7.24 0.48
C SER A 83 -17.32 5.75 0.65
N LYS A 84 -18.22 5.17 -0.15
CA LYS A 84 -18.47 3.73 -0.18
C LYS A 84 -17.21 2.94 -0.59
N TYR A 85 -16.51 3.40 -1.62
CA TYR A 85 -15.25 2.80 -2.05
C TYR A 85 -14.20 2.83 -0.92
N ASN A 86 -13.98 3.99 -0.29
CA ASN A 86 -13.04 4.14 0.82
C ASN A 86 -13.41 3.22 1.99
N ALA A 87 -14.70 3.09 2.32
CA ALA A 87 -15.17 2.20 3.38
C ALA A 87 -14.88 0.72 3.06
N ILE A 88 -15.12 0.27 1.83
CA ILE A 88 -14.81 -1.11 1.40
C ILE A 88 -13.30 -1.37 1.41
N LEU A 89 -12.51 -0.41 0.93
CA LEU A 89 -11.06 -0.51 0.92
C LEU A 89 -10.53 -0.61 2.37
N SER A 90 -11.02 0.27 3.25
CA SER A 90 -10.64 0.29 4.67
C SER A 90 -11.03 -1.00 5.39
N SER A 91 -12.21 -1.55 5.15
CA SER A 91 -12.63 -2.81 5.78
C SER A 91 -11.80 -4.00 5.32
N THR A 92 -11.33 -3.99 4.07
CA THR A 92 -10.44 -5.02 3.53
C THR A 92 -9.05 -4.96 4.19
N ARG A 93 -8.59 -3.76 4.54
CA ARG A 93 -7.29 -3.53 5.20
C ARG A 93 -7.24 -3.95 6.67
N VAL A 94 -8.37 -4.33 7.29
CA VAL A 94 -8.38 -4.91 8.66
C VAL A 94 -7.48 -6.14 8.77
N VAL A 95 -7.27 -6.88 7.66
CA VAL A 95 -6.32 -8.00 7.63
C VAL A 95 -4.89 -7.54 7.92
N GLU A 96 -4.49 -6.35 7.45
CA GLU A 96 -3.17 -5.77 7.73
C GLU A 96 -3.04 -5.48 9.22
N GLU A 97 -4.00 -4.75 9.80
CA GLU A 97 -4.02 -4.41 11.24
C GLU A 97 -3.95 -5.66 12.12
N GLN A 98 -4.79 -6.66 11.82
CA GLN A 98 -4.78 -7.93 12.53
C GLN A 98 -3.47 -8.71 12.38
N ALA A 99 -2.77 -8.60 11.26
CA ALA A 99 -1.50 -9.27 11.07
C ALA A 99 -0.36 -8.57 11.83
N PHE A 100 -0.43 -7.25 11.99
CA PHE A 100 0.49 -6.47 12.82
C PHE A 100 0.12 -6.48 14.31
N GLY A 101 -1.07 -6.98 14.66
CA GLY A 101 -1.57 -6.98 16.03
C GLY A 101 -1.95 -5.59 16.54
N VAL A 102 -2.40 -4.71 15.62
CA VAL A 102 -2.87 -3.35 15.88
C VAL A 102 -4.39 -3.30 15.88
#